data_AF-A0A7W1QMN7-F1
#
_entry.id   AF-A0A7W1QMN7-F1
#
_cell.length_a   1.000
_cell.length_b   1.000
_cell.length_c   1.000
_cell.angle_alpha   90.00
_cell.angle_beta   90.00
_cell.angle_gamma   90.00
#
_symmetry.space_group_name_H-M   'P 1'
#
loop_
_entity.id
_entity.type
_entity.pdbx_description
1 polymer ?
#
loop_
_entity_poly.entity_id
_entity_poly.type
_entity_poly.pdbx_seq_one_letter_code
_entity_poly.pdbx_strand_id
1 'polypeptide(L)'
;MPRAPSPIQTSGRILVGTASWSDPGFVEHWYPKKMPAADRLAWYAEHFTMVEVNSTFYSVPEPRMVERWCRSTPDDFVFNVKLHQLLSRHSTAAKLLPPSLQKSAEIDAKGKVKLTPE
;
A
#
# COMPACT_ATOMS: atom_id res chain seq x y z
N MET A 1 -26.22 -26.23 34.83
CA MET A 1 -26.41 -25.12 33.87
C MET A 1 -25.05 -24.80 33.26
N PRO A 2 -24.88 -24.80 31.93
CA PRO A 2 -23.60 -24.44 31.33
C PRO A 2 -23.40 -22.93 31.46
N ARG A 3 -22.22 -22.52 31.94
CA ARG A 3 -21.82 -21.12 32.08
C ARG A 3 -21.69 -20.53 30.68
N ALA A 4 -22.36 -19.42 30.39
CA ALA A 4 -22.20 -18.71 29.13
C ALA A 4 -20.70 -18.35 28.95
N PRO A 5 -20.13 -18.48 27.74
CA PRO A 5 -18.75 -18.08 27.51
C PRO A 5 -18.61 -16.59 27.81
N SER A 6 -17.60 -16.24 28.61
CA SER A 6 -17.26 -14.85 28.89
C SER A 6 -16.94 -14.14 27.57
N PRO A 7 -17.40 -12.90 27.34
CA PRO A 7 -17.05 -12.17 26.13
C PRO A 7 -15.53 -12.05 26.05
N ILE A 8 -14.97 -12.40 24.89
CA ILE A 8 -13.56 -12.21 24.59
C ILE A 8 -13.27 -10.71 24.67
N GLN A 9 -12.72 -10.25 25.78
CA GLN A 9 -12.17 -8.90 25.89
C GLN A 9 -10.79 -8.89 25.22
N THR A 10 -10.76 -8.85 23.91
CA THR A 10 -9.57 -8.39 23.19
C THR A 10 -9.67 -6.89 23.05
N SER A 11 -9.09 -6.15 24.00
CA SER A 11 -8.83 -4.72 23.83
C SER A 11 -7.71 -4.57 22.78
N GLY A 12 -8.11 -4.44 21.51
CA GLY A 12 -7.23 -4.12 20.40
C GLY A 12 -7.50 -2.70 19.89
N ARG A 13 -6.45 -2.01 19.42
CA ARG A 13 -6.62 -0.71 18.74
C ARG A 13 -7.19 -0.97 17.35
N ILE A 14 -8.37 -0.42 17.07
CA ILE A 14 -8.96 -0.41 15.71
C ILE A 14 -8.43 0.82 14.98
N LEU A 15 -7.84 0.61 13.80
CA LEU A 15 -7.43 1.68 12.90
C LEU A 15 -8.40 1.72 11.71
N VAL A 16 -8.77 2.94 11.30
CA VAL A 16 -9.69 3.17 10.19
C VAL A 16 -8.99 4.06 9.17
N GLY A 17 -9.12 3.67 7.90
CA GLY A 17 -8.57 4.37 6.75
C GLY A 17 -9.14 3.82 5.45
N THR A 18 -8.57 4.26 4.34
CA THR A 18 -9.02 3.94 2.97
C THR A 18 -7.90 3.26 2.19
N ALA A 19 -8.24 2.72 1.01
CA ALA A 19 -7.29 2.05 0.12
C ALA A 19 -6.51 3.00 -0.81
N SER A 20 -6.54 4.31 -0.52
CA SER A 20 -5.90 5.38 -1.29
C SER A 20 -6.13 6.76 -0.64
N TRP A 21 -5.17 7.68 -0.80
CA TRP A 21 -5.30 9.13 -0.52
C TRP A 21 -5.30 9.96 -1.82
N SER A 22 -5.33 9.31 -2.98
CA SER A 22 -5.26 9.98 -4.28
C SER A 22 -6.31 9.46 -5.26
N ASP A 23 -7.33 8.77 -4.74
CA ASP A 23 -8.45 8.31 -5.55
C ASP A 23 -9.15 9.52 -6.22
N PRO A 24 -9.46 9.47 -7.52
CA PRO A 24 -10.09 10.59 -8.22
C PRO A 24 -11.38 11.08 -7.57
N GLY A 25 -12.21 10.18 -7.02
CA GLY A 25 -13.46 10.55 -6.35
C GLY A 25 -13.21 11.33 -5.07
N PHE A 26 -12.18 10.97 -4.28
CA PHE A 26 -11.77 11.77 -3.13
C PHE A 26 -11.23 13.13 -3.55
N VAL A 27 -10.37 13.17 -4.59
CA VAL A 27 -9.80 14.42 -5.14
C VAL A 27 -10.90 15.37 -5.60
N GLU A 28 -11.99 14.84 -6.17
CA GLU A 28 -13.10 15.63 -6.65
C GLU A 28 -14.02 16.14 -5.52
N HIS A 29 -14.32 15.30 -4.53
CA HIS A 29 -15.43 15.56 -3.59
C HIS A 29 -15.02 15.85 -2.15
N TRP A 30 -13.85 15.41 -1.71
CA TRP A 30 -13.46 15.46 -0.30
C TRP A 30 -12.33 16.44 -0.02
N TYR A 31 -11.33 16.54 -0.89
CA TYR A 31 -10.22 17.48 -0.72
C TYR A 31 -10.64 18.93 -1.04
N PRO A 32 -9.98 19.93 -0.41
CA PRO A 32 -10.10 21.33 -0.81
C PRO A 32 -9.85 21.54 -2.31
N LYS A 33 -10.66 22.42 -2.92
CA LYS A 33 -10.56 22.71 -4.36
C LYS A 33 -9.15 23.17 -4.72
N LYS A 34 -8.62 22.64 -5.82
CA LYS A 34 -7.27 22.92 -6.34
C LYS A 34 -6.11 22.52 -5.42
N MET A 35 -6.35 21.65 -4.43
CA MET A 35 -5.26 21.12 -3.59
C MET A 35 -4.19 20.41 -4.45
N PRO A 36 -2.91 20.81 -4.32
CA PRO A 36 -1.80 20.13 -4.97
C PRO A 36 -1.73 18.66 -4.56
N ALA A 37 -1.41 17.77 -5.51
CA ALA A 37 -1.26 16.33 -5.22
C ALA A 37 -0.21 16.06 -4.12
N ALA A 38 0.81 16.92 -4.04
CA ALA A 38 1.86 16.91 -3.04
C ALA A 38 1.37 17.00 -1.59
N ASP A 39 0.24 17.66 -1.36
CA ASP A 39 -0.23 18.03 -0.01
C ASP A 39 -1.35 17.11 0.48
N ARG A 40 -1.91 16.28 -0.42
CA ARG A 40 -3.07 15.43 -0.14
C ARG A 40 -2.81 14.39 0.95
N LEU A 41 -1.60 13.85 1.02
CA LEU A 41 -1.26 12.86 2.06
C LEU A 41 -1.21 13.50 3.44
N ALA A 42 -0.64 14.71 3.57
CA ALA A 42 -0.62 15.43 4.83
C ALA A 42 -2.04 15.76 5.29
N TRP A 43 -2.87 16.30 4.39
CA TRP A 43 -4.27 16.58 4.69
C TRP A 43 -5.06 15.31 5.03
N TYR A 44 -4.80 14.20 4.34
CA TYR A 44 -5.41 12.90 4.66
C TYR A 44 -5.08 12.45 6.08
N ALA A 45 -3.81 12.60 6.49
CA ALA A 45 -3.32 12.19 7.81
C ALA A 45 -3.82 13.04 8.97
N GLU A 46 -4.48 14.18 8.69
CA GLU A 46 -5.24 14.94 9.70
C GLU A 46 -6.60 14.29 10.03
N HIS A 47 -7.11 13.42 9.16
CA HIS A 47 -8.46 12.85 9.25
C HIS A 47 -8.47 11.34 9.54
N PHE A 48 -7.44 10.62 9.09
CA PHE A 48 -7.27 9.18 9.30
C PHE A 48 -5.91 8.87 9.92
N THR A 49 -5.81 7.74 10.60
CA THR A 49 -4.57 7.27 11.26
C THR A 49 -3.87 6.16 10.49
N MET A 50 -4.47 5.69 9.40
CA MET A 50 -3.86 4.70 8.52
C MET A 50 -4.31 4.85 7.07
N VAL A 51 -3.52 4.30 6.14
CA VAL A 51 -3.93 4.14 4.74
C VAL A 51 -3.37 2.85 4.16
N GLU A 52 -4.12 2.21 3.27
CA GLU A 52 -3.59 1.11 2.46
C GLU A 52 -2.97 1.65 1.16
N VAL A 53 -1.74 1.23 0.88
CA VAL A 53 -0.96 1.58 -0.31
C VAL A 53 -1.03 0.43 -1.30
N ASN A 54 -1.81 0.61 -2.36
CA ASN A 54 -1.96 -0.39 -3.42
C ASN A 54 -1.04 -0.19 -4.62
N SER A 55 -0.48 1.01 -4.81
CA SER A 55 0.42 1.30 -5.94
C SER A 55 1.66 0.39 -5.96
N THR A 56 2.12 -0.02 -4.78
CA THR A 56 3.25 -0.94 -4.57
C THR A 56 3.02 -2.35 -5.10
N PHE A 57 1.76 -2.74 -5.30
CA PHE A 57 1.41 -3.98 -5.98
C PHE A 57 1.91 -4.00 -7.43
N TYR A 58 1.86 -2.85 -8.12
CA TYR A 58 2.18 -2.74 -9.56
C TYR A 58 3.62 -2.31 -9.83
N SER A 59 4.25 -1.58 -8.90
CA SER A 59 5.63 -1.12 -9.03
C SER A 59 6.24 -0.91 -7.66
N VAL A 60 7.49 -1.34 -7.48
CA VAL A 60 8.25 -1.00 -6.27
C VAL A 60 8.48 0.53 -6.24
N PRO A 61 8.16 1.22 -5.14
CA PRO A 61 8.36 2.66 -5.05
C PRO A 61 9.84 3.01 -4.87
N GLU A 62 10.24 4.19 -5.34
CA GLU A 62 11.57 4.74 -5.04
C GLU A 62 11.70 5.05 -3.54
N PRO A 63 12.86 4.78 -2.91
CA PRO A 63 13.05 5.04 -1.48
C PRO A 63 12.71 6.48 -1.06
N ARG A 64 13.10 7.47 -1.87
CA ARG A 64 12.79 8.89 -1.63
C ARG A 64 11.29 9.19 -1.60
N MET A 65 10.49 8.43 -2.35
CA MET A 65 9.03 8.59 -2.32
C MET A 65 8.46 8.10 -1.00
N VAL A 66 8.93 6.94 -0.50
CA VAL A 66 8.52 6.40 0.81
C VAL A 66 8.97 7.31 1.95
N GLU A 67 10.21 7.82 1.90
CA GLU A 67 10.70 8.81 2.87
C GLU A 67 9.82 10.06 2.91
N ARG A 68 9.36 10.53 1.74
CA ARG A 68 8.44 11.67 1.66
C ARG A 68 7.10 11.35 2.32
N TRP A 69 6.56 10.14 2.13
CA TRP A 69 5.32 9.74 2.80
C TRP A 69 5.47 9.81 4.31
N CYS A 70 6.52 9.22 4.86
CA CYS A 70 6.81 9.26 6.29
C CYS A 70 6.95 10.69 6.82
N ARG A 71 7.63 11.59 6.07
CA ARG A 71 7.77 13.01 6.46
C ARG A 71 6.46 13.81 6.38
N SER A 72 5.49 13.34 5.60
CA SER A 72 4.21 14.02 5.40
C SER A 72 3.11 13.53 6.35
N THR A 73 3.40 12.58 7.23
CA THR A 73 2.43 12.01 8.17
C THR A 73 2.96 12.02 9.60
N PRO A 74 2.09 11.99 10.64
CA PRO A 74 2.51 11.82 12.03
C PRO A 74 3.31 10.52 12.26
N ASP A 75 4.13 10.50 13.31
CA ASP A 75 4.99 9.36 13.66
C ASP A 75 4.21 8.06 13.94
N ASP A 76 2.96 8.16 14.41
CA ASP A 76 2.09 7.01 14.70
C ASP A 76 1.14 6.63 13.55
N PHE A 77 1.28 7.28 12.38
CA PHE A 77 0.49 6.97 11.20
C PHE A 77 0.92 5.65 10.57
N VAL A 78 -0.05 4.79 10.26
CA VAL A 78 0.22 3.42 9.79
C VAL A 78 -0.02 3.30 8.28
N PHE A 79 1.01 2.87 7.55
CA PHE A 79 0.88 2.45 6.17
C PHE A 79 0.70 0.94 6.09
N ASN A 80 -0.44 0.49 5.58
CA ASN A 80 -0.63 -0.90 5.15
C ASN A 80 -0.14 -1.03 3.70
N VAL A 81 1.04 -1.60 3.49
CA VAL A 81 1.66 -1.63 2.17
C VAL A 81 1.41 -2.97 1.49
N LYS A 82 0.75 -2.95 0.34
CA LYS A 82 0.54 -4.18 -0.44
C LYS A 82 1.85 -4.64 -1.07
N LEU A 83 2.15 -5.92 -0.90
CA LEU A 83 3.33 -6.53 -1.53
C LEU A 83 3.21 -6.51 -3.05
N HIS A 84 4.36 -6.43 -3.74
CA HIS A 84 4.42 -6.47 -5.19
C HIS A 84 3.74 -7.73 -5.74
N GLN A 85 3.05 -7.61 -6.87
CA GLN A 85 2.21 -8.66 -7.46
C GLN A 85 2.92 -10.01 -7.66
N LEU A 86 4.23 -9.98 -7.88
CA LEU A 86 5.05 -11.19 -8.00
C LEU A 86 4.97 -12.09 -6.76
N LEU A 87 4.91 -11.49 -5.56
CA LEU A 87 4.90 -12.22 -4.29
C LEU A 87 3.57 -12.93 -4.01
N SER A 88 2.50 -12.49 -4.67
CA SER A 88 1.21 -13.19 -4.66
C SER A 88 1.02 -14.07 -5.91
N ARG A 89 2.13 -14.42 -6.59
CA ARG A 89 2.19 -15.31 -7.76
C ARG A 89 1.40 -14.82 -8.99
N HIS A 90 1.07 -13.53 -9.06
CA HIS A 90 0.46 -12.96 -10.26
C HIS A 90 1.47 -12.90 -11.42
N SER A 91 0.98 -13.13 -12.65
CA SER A 91 1.80 -13.05 -13.86
C SER A 91 2.42 -11.66 -14.01
N THR A 92 3.75 -11.59 -13.90
CA THR A 92 4.49 -10.33 -13.83
C THR A 92 5.47 -10.23 -14.99
N ALA A 93 5.41 -9.13 -15.74
CA ALA A 93 6.41 -8.87 -16.78
C ALA A 93 7.74 -8.46 -16.11
N ALA A 94 8.87 -9.00 -16.58
CA ALA A 94 10.17 -8.72 -15.97
C ALA A 94 10.49 -7.22 -15.87
N LYS A 95 10.03 -6.42 -16.83
CA LYS A 95 10.17 -4.95 -16.84
C LYS A 95 9.56 -4.21 -15.63
N LEU A 96 8.67 -4.85 -14.87
CA LEU A 96 8.06 -4.27 -13.66
C LEU A 96 8.90 -4.52 -12.40
N LEU A 97 9.94 -5.36 -12.50
CA LEU A 97 10.87 -5.57 -11.38
C LEU A 97 11.84 -4.39 -11.25
N PRO A 98 12.42 -4.17 -10.06
CA PRO A 98 13.57 -3.29 -9.90
C PRO A 98 14.70 -3.63 -10.89
N PRO A 99 15.43 -2.63 -11.44
CA PRO A 99 16.44 -2.86 -12.48
C PRO A 99 17.51 -3.91 -12.14
N SER A 100 17.88 -4.04 -10.88
CA SER A 100 18.82 -5.06 -10.39
C SER A 100 18.26 -6.48 -10.53
N LEU A 101 16.96 -6.66 -10.31
CA LEU A 101 16.27 -7.94 -10.43
C LEU A 101 15.91 -8.28 -11.87
N GLN A 102 15.70 -7.28 -12.74
CA GLN A 102 15.44 -7.51 -14.17
C GLN A 102 16.56 -8.32 -14.84
N LYS A 103 17.82 -8.10 -14.42
CA LYS A 103 19.00 -8.76 -15.00
C LYS A 103 19.18 -10.22 -14.54
N SER A 104 18.62 -10.58 -13.38
CA SER A 104 18.77 -11.89 -12.77
C SER A 104 17.51 -12.75 -12.84
N ALA A 105 16.36 -12.16 -13.18
CA ALA A 105 15.10 -12.87 -13.28
C ALA A 105 15.10 -13.84 -14.46
N GLU A 106 14.74 -15.09 -14.20
CA GLU A 106 14.41 -16.04 -15.25
C GLU A 106 13.06 -15.67 -15.87
N ILE A 107 12.99 -15.68 -17.20
CA ILE A 107 11.78 -15.31 -17.94
C ILE A 107 11.30 -16.44 -18.85
N ASP A 108 9.99 -16.50 -19.05
CA ASP A 108 9.36 -17.37 -20.04
C ASP A 108 9.41 -16.75 -21.47
N ALA A 109 8.93 -17.50 -22.46
CA ALA A 109 8.90 -17.04 -23.85
C ALA A 109 8.00 -15.81 -24.08
N LYS A 110 7.14 -15.46 -23.11
CA LYS A 110 6.26 -14.29 -23.13
C LYS A 110 6.85 -13.11 -22.34
N GLY A 111 8.09 -13.21 -21.86
CA GLY A 111 8.77 -12.17 -21.08
C GLY A 111 8.23 -12.01 -19.66
N LYS A 112 7.53 -13.03 -19.14
CA LYS A 112 7.04 -13.07 -17.75
C LYS A 112 8.06 -13.73 -16.85
N VAL A 113 8.14 -13.28 -15.60
CA VAL A 113 9.00 -13.87 -14.58
C VAL A 113 8.56 -15.32 -14.32
N LYS A 114 9.49 -16.26 -14.42
CA LYS A 114 9.28 -17.64 -13.97
C LYS A 114 9.32 -17.67 -12.46
N LEU A 115 8.25 -18.15 -11.83
CA LEU A 115 8.18 -18.29 -10.39
C LEU A 115 9.03 -19.48 -9.94
N THR A 116 9.62 -19.36 -8.75
CA THR A 116 10.22 -20.51 -8.09
C THR A 116 9.14 -21.57 -7.82
N PRO A 117 9.49 -22.87 -7.92
CA PRO A 117 8.65 -23.95 -7.43
C PRO A 117 8.28 -23.76 -5.95
N GLU A 118 7.20 -24.41 -5.52
CA GLU A 118 6.79 -24.46 -4.11
C GLU A 118 7.62 -25.46 -3.31
#